data_AF-A0A8T5SXE4-F1
#
_entry.id   AF-A0A8T5SXE4-F1
#
_cell.length_a   1.000
_cell.length_b   1.000
_cell.length_c   1.000
_cell.angle_alpha   90.00
_cell.angle_beta   90.00
_cell.angle_gamma   90.00
#
_symmetry.space_group_name_H-M   'P 1'
#
loop_
_entity.id
_entity.type
_entity.pdbx_description
1 polymer ?
#
loop_
_entity_poly.entity_id
_entity_poly.type
_entity_poly.pdbx_seq_one_letter_code
_entity_poly.pdbx_strand_id
1 'polypeptide(L)'
;MKKMKSIVLLSIVTLSMILFISSSNIVQPFYARPWEDPDPDPVGLDIRNMGTDTQADVYLQGRTTELIVQAEGTFDYVYYSIDTGAAIQMTLVPGTGRYFASVNLGVALGDHTINAWTEDNGVEVESDTAIITVVGDYVASLYYEIDYMVGLEPPQALLDYWSDYWHDRAIDFTYKVDDAIPYASVVSDLFVYEAQYNDWEFQAQGTADDRTSTGTYVYDSQEKWMLFGSADSSSSTGGYTYVDVANHRGNYIMICCDMISSFEISYGIPTNGALTVVTMHEAGHSIGVLIVTTKGRGQEVYDQADKYDIMSTMWPENGGFVDHWYYAVNYWTTRNLSWY
;
A
#
# COMPACT_ATOMS: atom_id res chain seq x y z
N MET A 1 -2.20 8.66 71.35
CA MET A 1 -1.32 7.87 70.46
C MET A 1 -2.13 6.84 69.70
N LYS A 2 -2.42 7.11 68.41
CA LYS A 2 -2.33 6.18 67.26
C LYS A 2 -3.08 6.83 66.08
N LYS A 3 -2.29 7.23 65.08
CA LYS A 3 -2.74 7.67 63.76
C LYS A 3 -3.35 6.48 63.03
N MET A 4 -4.47 6.66 62.34
CA MET A 4 -4.76 5.93 61.12
C MET A 4 -5.23 6.94 60.07
N LYS A 5 -4.35 7.17 59.10
CA LYS A 5 -4.65 7.80 57.81
C LYS A 5 -5.30 6.71 56.96
N SER A 6 -6.54 6.91 56.51
CA SER A 6 -7.09 6.11 55.42
C SER A 6 -6.79 6.83 54.12
N ILE A 7 -5.92 6.20 53.33
CA ILE A 7 -5.62 6.52 51.94
C ILE A 7 -6.81 6.02 51.12
N VAL A 8 -7.45 6.92 50.37
CA VAL A 8 -8.36 6.52 49.30
C VAL A 8 -7.50 6.27 48.07
N LEU A 9 -7.33 4.99 47.73
CA LEU A 9 -6.68 4.57 46.49
C LEU A 9 -7.69 4.78 45.35
N LEU A 10 -7.36 5.65 44.41
CA LEU A 10 -8.09 5.84 43.16
C LEU A 10 -7.59 4.76 42.18
N SER A 11 -8.36 3.69 42.02
CA SER A 11 -8.10 2.69 40.98
C SER A 11 -8.63 3.22 39.65
N ILE A 12 -7.74 3.72 38.79
CA ILE A 12 -8.05 3.91 37.37
C ILE A 12 -8.03 2.51 36.75
N VAL A 13 -9.20 1.97 36.46
CA VAL A 13 -9.36 0.79 35.61
C VAL A 13 -9.25 1.30 34.18
N THR A 14 -8.10 1.11 33.54
CA THR A 14 -7.97 1.17 32.08
C THR A 14 -8.77 0.00 31.53
N LEU A 15 -9.92 0.31 30.94
CA LEU A 15 -10.77 -0.66 30.27
C LEU A 15 -10.14 -0.96 28.90
N SER A 16 -9.24 -1.95 28.85
CA SER A 16 -8.79 -2.53 27.58
C SER A 16 -9.97 -3.26 26.96
N MET A 17 -10.60 -2.62 25.97
CA MET A 17 -11.79 -3.14 25.31
C MET A 17 -11.35 -4.13 24.22
N ILE A 18 -11.15 -5.40 24.59
CA ILE A 18 -11.05 -6.50 23.63
C ILE A 18 -12.47 -6.81 23.17
N LEU A 19 -12.81 -6.35 21.96
CA LEU A 19 -14.11 -6.64 21.34
C LEU A 19 -13.95 -7.81 20.37
N PHE A 20 -14.38 -9.00 20.81
CA PHE A 20 -14.64 -10.13 19.93
C PHE A 20 -15.79 -9.78 18.99
N ILE A 21 -15.52 -9.69 17.68
CA ILE A 21 -16.57 -9.66 16.67
C ILE A 21 -17.07 -11.10 16.52
N SER A 22 -18.26 -11.37 17.06
CA SER A 22 -18.96 -12.63 16.80
C SER A 22 -19.36 -12.70 15.33
N SER A 23 -18.95 -13.77 14.67
CA SER A 23 -19.34 -14.17 13.32
C SER A 23 -20.86 -14.33 13.20
N SER A 24 -21.55 -13.26 12.80
CA SER A 24 -22.81 -13.41 12.08
C SER A 24 -22.48 -13.70 10.63
N ASN A 25 -22.58 -14.98 10.25
CA ASN A 25 -22.52 -15.50 8.89
C ASN A 25 -23.36 -14.65 7.93
N ILE A 26 -22.71 -13.72 7.24
CA ILE A 26 -23.08 -13.31 5.90
C ILE A 26 -21.90 -13.73 5.04
N VAL A 27 -22.03 -14.89 4.40
CA VAL A 27 -21.17 -15.25 3.27
C VAL A 27 -21.50 -14.25 2.16
N GLN A 28 -20.77 -13.15 2.10
CA GLN A 28 -20.60 -12.45 0.84
C GLN A 28 -19.40 -13.15 0.20
N PRO A 29 -19.56 -13.87 -0.92
CA PRO A 29 -18.40 -14.27 -1.70
C PRO A 29 -17.58 -13.01 -2.00
N PHE A 30 -16.28 -13.17 -2.25
CA PHE A 30 -15.44 -12.16 -2.86
C PHE A 30 -16.13 -11.72 -4.16
N TYR A 31 -17.01 -10.72 -4.07
CA TYR A 31 -17.72 -10.19 -5.22
C TYR A 31 -16.71 -9.28 -5.90
N ALA A 32 -15.95 -9.82 -6.86
CA ALA A 32 -15.58 -8.98 -7.97
C ALA A 32 -16.90 -8.40 -8.49
N ARG A 33 -17.02 -7.08 -8.52
CA ARG A 33 -18.21 -6.52 -9.14
C ARG A 33 -18.19 -6.94 -10.61
N PRO A 34 -19.36 -7.16 -11.21
CA PRO A 34 -19.46 -7.33 -12.66
C PRO A 34 -18.73 -6.17 -13.35
N TRP A 35 -18.16 -6.44 -14.53
CA TRP A 35 -17.63 -5.40 -15.41
C TRP A 35 -18.72 -4.35 -15.64
N GLU A 36 -18.62 -3.24 -14.94
CA GLU A 36 -19.37 -2.03 -15.23
C GLU A 36 -18.47 -1.19 -16.13
N ASP A 37 -18.95 -0.99 -17.36
CA ASP A 37 -18.39 -0.06 -18.33
C ASP A 37 -18.37 1.32 -17.66
N PRO A 38 -17.20 1.97 -17.46
CA PRO A 38 -17.16 3.28 -16.83
C PRO A 38 -18.04 4.23 -17.63
N ASP A 39 -18.92 4.95 -16.94
CA ASP A 39 -19.66 6.08 -17.52
C ASP A 39 -18.61 7.02 -18.16
N PRO A 40 -18.74 7.42 -19.43
CA PRO A 40 -17.74 8.29 -20.05
C PRO A 40 -17.77 9.65 -19.34
N ASP A 41 -16.82 9.86 -18.45
CA ASP A 41 -16.56 11.15 -17.85
C ASP A 41 -16.12 12.14 -18.95
N PRO A 42 -16.32 13.46 -18.74
CA PRO A 42 -15.87 14.47 -19.68
C PRO A 42 -14.36 14.34 -19.94
N VAL A 43 -13.92 14.73 -21.15
CA VAL A 43 -12.50 14.84 -21.52
C VAL A 43 -11.69 15.40 -20.35
N GLY A 44 -10.67 14.66 -19.92
CA GLY A 44 -9.92 14.96 -18.71
C GLY A 44 -8.54 14.33 -18.72
N LEU A 45 -7.60 14.96 -18.02
CA LEU A 45 -6.24 14.49 -17.79
C LEU A 45 -5.94 14.56 -16.30
N ASP A 46 -5.39 13.50 -15.73
CA ASP A 46 -5.08 13.46 -14.30
C ASP A 46 -3.82 12.63 -14.04
N ILE A 47 -2.85 13.20 -13.32
CA ILE A 47 -1.65 12.52 -12.82
C ILE A 47 -2.04 11.72 -11.58
N ARG A 48 -1.91 10.40 -11.64
CA ARG A 48 -2.54 9.49 -10.67
C ARG A 48 -1.67 9.12 -9.47
N ASN A 49 -0.35 9.26 -9.57
CA ASN A 49 0.59 8.62 -8.63
C ASN A 49 1.72 9.51 -8.10
N MET A 50 1.59 10.83 -8.24
CA MET A 50 2.55 11.84 -7.77
C MET A 50 1.84 12.95 -7.00
N GLY A 51 2.60 13.78 -6.28
CA GLY A 51 2.05 14.86 -5.44
C GLY A 51 1.15 15.83 -6.21
N THR A 52 0.27 16.53 -5.51
CA THR A 52 -0.60 17.56 -6.09
C THR A 52 0.12 18.91 -6.19
N ASP A 53 -0.56 19.89 -6.79
CA ASP A 53 -0.17 21.30 -6.76
C ASP A 53 -0.02 21.91 -5.35
N THR A 54 -0.57 21.25 -4.32
CA THR A 54 -0.57 21.71 -2.93
C THR A 54 0.22 20.81 -1.98
N GLN A 55 0.61 19.61 -2.41
CA GLN A 55 1.35 18.66 -1.59
C GLN A 55 2.34 17.87 -2.45
N ALA A 56 3.63 18.16 -2.29
CA ALA A 56 4.70 17.46 -2.99
C ALA A 56 4.89 16.03 -2.48
N ASP A 57 5.21 15.11 -3.39
CA ASP A 57 5.74 13.80 -3.05
C ASP A 57 7.25 13.78 -3.04
N VAL A 58 7.83 12.96 -2.17
CA VAL A 58 9.28 12.94 -1.95
C VAL A 58 9.87 11.75 -2.70
N TYR A 59 10.94 11.99 -3.47
CA TYR A 59 11.62 10.96 -4.23
C TYR A 59 13.14 11.05 -4.15
N LEU A 60 13.82 9.92 -4.27
CA LEU A 60 15.28 9.84 -4.16
C LEU A 60 15.98 10.22 -5.47
N GLN A 61 17.00 11.07 -5.36
CA GLN A 61 17.80 11.50 -6.49
C GLN A 61 18.47 10.33 -7.20
N GLY A 62 18.48 10.39 -8.54
CA GLY A 62 19.15 9.38 -9.38
C GLY A 62 18.37 8.07 -9.53
N ARG A 63 17.21 7.93 -8.87
CA ARG A 63 16.25 6.85 -9.14
C ARG A 63 15.41 7.16 -10.37
N THR A 64 14.77 6.12 -10.89
CA THR A 64 13.81 6.23 -11.99
C THR A 64 12.48 5.79 -11.44
N THR A 65 11.50 6.69 -11.44
CA THR A 65 10.16 6.39 -10.94
C THR A 65 9.15 6.36 -12.07
N GLU A 66 8.03 5.69 -11.88
CA GLU A 66 6.96 5.66 -12.86
C GLU A 66 6.03 6.86 -12.70
N LEU A 67 5.69 7.53 -13.80
CA LEU A 67 4.60 8.51 -13.90
C LEU A 67 3.42 7.86 -14.61
N ILE A 68 2.26 7.90 -13.97
CA ILE A 68 1.01 7.37 -14.51
C ILE A 68 0.01 8.51 -14.68
N VAL A 69 -0.50 8.63 -15.89
CA VAL A 69 -1.48 9.64 -16.29
C VAL A 69 -2.72 8.94 -16.83
N GLN A 70 -3.90 9.28 -16.30
CA GLN A 70 -5.19 8.90 -16.88
C GLN A 70 -5.61 10.00 -17.85
N ALA A 71 -5.96 9.63 -19.08
CA ALA A 71 -6.42 10.56 -20.10
C ALA A 71 -7.69 10.05 -20.77
N GLU A 72 -8.70 10.91 -20.85
CA GLU A 72 -10.02 10.59 -21.42
C GLU A 72 -10.31 11.51 -22.61
N GLY A 73 -10.86 10.96 -23.68
CA GLY A 73 -11.18 11.70 -24.90
C GLY A 73 -10.44 11.21 -26.14
N THR A 74 -10.25 12.10 -27.12
CA THR A 74 -9.55 11.81 -28.37
C THR A 74 -8.46 12.85 -28.58
N PHE A 75 -7.22 12.37 -28.70
CA PHE A 75 -6.02 13.15 -28.90
C PHE A 75 -4.98 12.24 -29.58
N ASP A 76 -3.95 12.82 -30.18
CA ASP A 76 -2.89 12.08 -30.87
C ASP A 76 -1.88 11.50 -29.87
N TYR A 77 -1.50 12.29 -28.87
CA TYR A 77 -0.40 11.98 -27.96
C TYR A 77 -0.63 12.48 -26.53
N VAL A 78 0.07 11.86 -25.58
CA VAL A 78 0.25 12.37 -24.21
C VAL A 78 1.73 12.57 -23.98
N TYR A 79 2.07 13.71 -23.38
CA TYR A 79 3.44 14.09 -23.08
C TYR A 79 3.58 14.45 -21.61
N TYR A 80 4.82 14.42 -21.13
CA TYR A 80 5.20 15.04 -19.88
C TYR A 80 6.52 15.81 -19.98
N SER A 81 6.78 16.67 -19.01
CA SER A 81 8.07 17.33 -18.79
C SER A 81 8.32 17.57 -17.30
N ILE A 82 9.60 17.69 -16.92
CA ILE A 82 10.01 18.17 -15.59
C ILE A 82 10.45 19.63 -15.74
N ASP A 83 9.85 20.52 -14.95
CA ASP A 83 10.05 21.97 -15.00
C ASP A 83 9.89 22.51 -16.44
N THR A 84 10.92 23.17 -16.97
CA THR A 84 11.00 23.65 -18.36
C THR A 84 11.80 22.70 -19.27
N GLY A 85 11.86 21.42 -18.89
CA GLY A 85 12.59 20.38 -19.61
C GLY A 85 11.97 20.03 -20.97
N ALA A 86 12.59 19.07 -21.66
CA ALA A 86 12.07 18.58 -22.93
C ALA A 86 10.74 17.83 -22.73
N ALA A 87 9.82 17.98 -23.68
CA ALA A 87 8.64 17.15 -23.78
C ALA A 87 9.04 15.70 -24.11
N ILE A 88 8.52 14.75 -23.33
CA ILE A 88 8.74 13.32 -23.52
C ILE A 88 7.38 12.67 -23.72
N GLN A 89 7.23 11.94 -24.83
CA GLN A 89 5.98 11.25 -25.15
C GLN A 89 5.80 10.05 -24.21
N MET A 90 4.59 9.91 -23.66
CA MET A 90 4.19 8.79 -22.81
C MET A 90 3.66 7.62 -23.64
N THR A 91 3.67 6.42 -23.06
CA THR A 91 3.22 5.19 -23.71
C THR A 91 1.83 4.81 -23.20
N LEU A 92 0.86 4.63 -24.11
CA LEU A 92 -0.46 4.10 -23.77
C LEU A 92 -0.34 2.66 -23.27
N VAL A 93 -0.96 2.35 -22.13
CA VAL A 93 -1.15 0.96 -21.69
C VAL A 93 -2.37 0.38 -22.44
N PRO A 94 -2.17 -0.67 -23.28
CA PRO A 94 -3.24 -1.17 -24.15
C PRO A 94 -4.49 -1.60 -23.39
N GLY A 95 -5.67 -1.25 -23.93
CA GLY A 95 -6.95 -1.61 -23.32
C GLY A 95 -7.33 -0.77 -22.10
N THR A 96 -6.58 0.30 -21.82
CA THR A 96 -6.86 1.24 -20.73
C THR A 96 -6.93 2.67 -21.28
N GLY A 97 -7.26 3.64 -20.43
CA GLY A 97 -7.08 5.08 -20.69
C GLY A 97 -5.80 5.64 -20.07
N ARG A 98 -4.81 4.79 -19.74
CA ARG A 98 -3.62 5.17 -18.97
C ARG A 98 -2.38 5.27 -19.83
N TYR A 99 -1.57 6.25 -19.52
CA TYR A 99 -0.28 6.51 -20.12
C TYR A 99 0.79 6.42 -19.04
N PHE A 100 1.90 5.77 -19.35
CA PHE A 100 3.03 5.66 -18.43
C PHE A 100 4.31 6.23 -19.03
N ALA A 101 5.20 6.67 -18.15
CA ALA A 101 6.58 6.98 -18.49
C ALA A 101 7.52 6.69 -17.32
N SER A 102 8.72 6.24 -17.63
CA SER A 102 9.82 6.19 -16.67
C SER A 102 10.46 7.57 -16.56
N VAL A 103 10.40 8.16 -15.37
CA VAL A 103 10.90 9.50 -15.05
C VAL A 103 12.23 9.37 -14.32
N ASN A 104 13.32 9.80 -14.96
CA ASN A 104 14.63 9.83 -14.33
C ASN A 104 14.77 11.08 -13.44
N LEU A 105 14.98 10.85 -12.14
CA LEU A 105 15.08 11.89 -11.12
C LEU A 105 16.52 12.40 -10.92
N GLY A 106 17.39 12.25 -11.92
CA GLY A 106 18.73 12.82 -11.97
C GLY A 106 18.75 14.35 -12.14
N VAL A 107 17.73 15.04 -11.61
CA VAL A 107 17.58 16.48 -11.57
C VAL A 107 18.24 17.05 -10.30
N ALA A 108 18.19 18.38 -10.14
CA ALA A 108 18.68 19.03 -8.93
C ALA A 108 17.90 18.56 -7.69
N LEU A 109 18.44 18.82 -6.49
CA LEU A 109 17.69 18.61 -5.27
C LEU A 109 16.69 19.75 -5.06
N GLY A 110 15.53 19.45 -4.50
CA GLY A 110 14.47 20.42 -4.21
C GLY A 110 13.16 20.11 -4.94
N ASP A 111 12.28 21.10 -4.96
CA ASP A 111 10.96 20.96 -5.56
C ASP A 111 11.02 21.13 -7.08
N HIS A 112 10.28 20.27 -7.78
CA HIS A 112 10.15 20.24 -9.23
C HIS A 112 8.68 20.10 -9.60
N THR A 113 8.31 20.66 -10.75
CA THR A 113 6.96 20.51 -11.30
C THR A 113 7.00 19.48 -12.42
N ILE A 114 6.17 18.45 -12.32
CA ILE A 114 5.84 17.58 -13.44
C ILE A 114 4.64 18.18 -14.15
N ASN A 115 4.77 18.46 -15.44
CA ASN A 115 3.64 18.87 -16.29
C ASN A 115 3.31 17.71 -17.22
N ALA A 116 2.04 17.32 -17.29
CA ALA A 116 1.53 16.37 -18.27
C ALA A 116 0.47 17.05 -19.13
N TRP A 117 0.41 16.69 -20.41
CA TRP A 117 -0.60 17.24 -21.32
C TRP A 117 -0.94 16.30 -22.46
N THR A 118 -2.14 16.48 -23.01
CA THR A 118 -2.59 15.84 -24.25
C THR A 118 -2.37 16.77 -25.43
N GLU A 119 -2.06 16.21 -26.60
CA GLU A 119 -1.87 16.95 -27.84
C GLU A 119 -2.74 16.37 -28.96
N ASP A 120 -3.46 17.22 -29.67
CA ASP A 120 -4.19 16.89 -30.90
C ASP A 120 -3.78 17.86 -32.02
N ASN A 121 -3.35 17.34 -33.16
CA ASN A 121 -2.89 18.14 -34.30
C ASN A 121 -1.82 19.20 -33.95
N GLY A 122 -0.92 18.89 -33.01
CA GLY A 122 0.14 19.79 -32.57
C GLY A 122 -0.30 20.90 -31.60
N VAL A 123 -1.50 20.78 -31.03
CA VAL A 123 -2.06 21.74 -30.06
C VAL A 123 -2.36 21.04 -28.75
N GLU A 124 -1.94 21.65 -27.63
CA GLU A 124 -2.30 21.21 -26.29
C GLU A 124 -3.82 21.30 -26.09
N VAL A 125 -4.44 20.21 -25.63
CA VAL A 125 -5.90 20.13 -25.42
C VAL A 125 -6.24 20.22 -23.93
N GLU A 126 -5.60 19.39 -23.11
CA GLU A 126 -5.75 19.36 -21.66
C GLU A 126 -4.37 19.21 -21.00
N SER A 127 -4.21 19.73 -19.79
CA SER A 127 -2.99 19.60 -19.00
C SER A 127 -3.26 19.43 -17.51
N ASP A 128 -2.32 18.79 -16.85
CA ASP A 128 -2.31 18.59 -15.40
C ASP A 128 -0.88 18.71 -14.86
N THR A 129 -0.76 19.02 -13.57
CA THR A 129 0.53 19.27 -12.92
C THR A 129 0.64 18.62 -11.56
N ALA A 130 1.80 18.04 -11.30
CA ALA A 130 2.17 17.46 -10.03
C ALA A 130 3.44 18.12 -9.47
N ILE A 131 3.61 18.10 -8.15
CA ILE A 131 4.84 18.56 -7.50
C ILE A 131 5.56 17.36 -6.89
N ILE A 132 6.86 17.31 -7.14
CA ILE A 132 7.76 16.35 -6.49
C ILE A 132 8.91 17.09 -5.80
N THR A 133 9.42 16.54 -4.71
CA THR A 133 10.63 16.98 -4.03
C THR A 133 11.70 15.91 -4.19
N VAL A 134 12.78 16.25 -4.86
CA VAL A 134 13.92 15.35 -5.06
C VAL A 134 14.93 15.55 -3.93
N VAL A 135 15.24 14.47 -3.21
CA VAL A 135 16.16 14.46 -2.05
C VAL A 135 17.40 13.61 -2.33
N GLY A 136 18.52 13.94 -1.67
CA GLY A 136 19.78 13.22 -1.85
C GLY A 136 19.92 11.96 -0.99
N ASP A 137 19.11 11.85 0.05
CA ASP A 137 19.14 10.78 1.06
C ASP A 137 17.72 10.29 1.35
N TYR A 138 17.60 9.10 1.93
CA TYR A 138 16.32 8.55 2.40
C TYR A 138 15.73 9.42 3.53
N VAL A 139 14.40 9.53 3.57
CA VAL A 139 13.65 10.34 4.56
C VAL A 139 12.93 9.51 5.62
N ALA A 140 12.87 8.19 5.43
CA ALA A 140 12.32 7.21 6.36
C ALA A 140 12.99 5.84 6.11
N SER A 141 12.88 4.92 7.07
CA SER A 141 13.39 3.56 6.97
C SER A 141 12.33 2.53 7.35
N LEU A 142 12.22 1.45 6.57
CA LEU A 142 11.28 0.36 6.81
C LEU A 142 11.99 -0.99 6.70
N TYR A 143 11.70 -1.86 7.66
CA TYR A 143 12.24 -3.22 7.72
C TYR A 143 11.09 -4.21 7.77
N TYR A 144 11.15 -5.27 6.98
CA TYR A 144 10.15 -6.33 6.99
C TYR A 144 10.78 -7.69 7.21
N GLU A 145 10.37 -8.36 8.29
CA GLU A 145 10.48 -9.80 8.42
C GLU A 145 9.34 -10.45 7.65
N ILE A 146 9.66 -11.39 6.78
CA ILE A 146 8.70 -12.11 5.95
C ILE A 146 8.79 -13.59 6.24
N ASP A 147 7.77 -14.10 6.91
CA ASP A 147 7.55 -15.53 7.05
C ASP A 147 6.56 -16.02 6.02
N TYR A 148 6.63 -17.32 5.73
CA TYR A 148 5.76 -17.91 4.73
C TYR A 148 5.42 -19.35 5.07
N MET A 149 4.20 -19.77 4.73
CA MET A 149 3.89 -21.19 4.75
C MET A 149 4.57 -21.90 3.58
N VAL A 150 5.09 -23.11 3.81
CA VAL A 150 5.76 -23.91 2.77
C VAL A 150 4.92 -23.99 1.50
N GLY A 151 5.50 -23.53 0.38
CA GLY A 151 4.85 -23.47 -0.93
C GLY A 151 4.20 -22.13 -1.28
N LEU A 152 4.16 -21.18 -0.34
CA LEU A 152 3.57 -19.84 -0.48
C LEU A 152 4.62 -18.73 -0.33
N GLU A 153 5.89 -19.03 -0.65
CA GLU A 153 6.98 -18.06 -0.62
C GLU A 153 6.69 -16.88 -1.56
N PRO A 154 6.93 -15.62 -1.15
CA PRO A 154 6.77 -14.48 -2.03
C PRO A 154 7.66 -14.61 -3.28
N PRO A 155 7.11 -14.42 -4.50
CA PRO A 155 7.91 -14.43 -5.71
C PRO A 155 8.93 -13.27 -5.73
N GLN A 156 10.14 -13.52 -6.25
CA GLN A 156 11.18 -12.49 -6.33
C GLN A 156 10.73 -11.23 -7.09
N ALA A 157 9.95 -11.37 -8.16
CA ALA A 157 9.47 -10.23 -8.94
C ALA A 157 8.58 -9.28 -8.11
N LEU A 158 7.79 -9.81 -7.16
CA LEU A 158 7.03 -9.01 -6.22
C LEU A 158 7.97 -8.27 -5.28
N LEU A 159 8.95 -8.96 -4.72
CA LEU A 159 9.92 -8.38 -3.78
C LEU A 159 10.77 -7.28 -4.43
N ASP A 160 11.17 -7.47 -5.69
CA ASP A 160 11.90 -6.49 -6.49
C ASP A 160 11.05 -5.23 -6.72
N TYR A 161 9.82 -5.39 -7.19
CA TYR A 161 8.89 -4.28 -7.39
C TYR A 161 8.63 -3.51 -6.08
N TRP A 162 8.36 -4.25 -4.99
CA TRP A 162 8.09 -3.67 -3.68
C TRP A 162 9.29 -2.86 -3.17
N SER A 163 10.50 -3.40 -3.32
CA SER A 163 11.74 -2.73 -2.94
C SER A 163 12.00 -1.46 -3.75
N ASP A 164 11.86 -1.53 -5.07
CA ASP A 164 12.09 -0.39 -5.95
C ASP A 164 11.06 0.72 -5.70
N TYR A 165 9.78 0.36 -5.48
CA TYR A 165 8.72 1.31 -5.21
C TYR A 165 8.99 2.21 -4.00
N TRP A 166 9.51 1.63 -2.92
CA TRP A 166 9.86 2.37 -1.70
C TRP A 166 11.12 3.20 -1.87
N HIS A 167 12.15 2.64 -2.50
CA HIS A 167 13.40 3.36 -2.73
C HIS A 167 13.22 4.58 -3.62
N ASP A 168 12.39 4.47 -4.66
CA ASP A 168 12.04 5.60 -5.51
C ASP A 168 11.46 6.76 -4.68
N ARG A 169 10.61 6.44 -3.70
CA ARG A 169 9.96 7.39 -2.79
C ARG A 169 10.81 7.82 -1.60
N ALA A 170 12.14 7.66 -1.72
CA ALA A 170 13.11 7.97 -0.68
C ALA A 170 12.83 7.30 0.67
N ILE A 171 12.32 6.06 0.64
CA ILE A 171 12.23 5.20 1.83
C ILE A 171 13.34 4.16 1.75
N ASP A 172 14.17 4.07 2.79
CA ASP A 172 15.19 3.04 2.93
C ASP A 172 14.52 1.73 3.33
N PHE A 173 14.23 0.91 2.33
CA PHE A 173 13.51 -0.33 2.51
C PHE A 173 14.47 -1.52 2.58
N THR A 174 14.22 -2.42 3.51
CA THR A 174 14.93 -3.70 3.61
C THR A 174 13.94 -4.77 4.04
N TYR A 175 14.12 -5.99 3.53
CA TYR A 175 13.33 -7.14 3.96
C TYR A 175 14.21 -8.36 4.16
N LYS A 176 13.69 -9.33 4.91
CA LYS A 176 14.27 -10.66 5.06
C LYS A 176 13.15 -11.69 4.93
N VAL A 177 13.28 -12.58 3.95
CA VAL A 177 12.50 -13.83 3.93
C VAL A 177 13.16 -14.79 4.91
N ASP A 178 12.49 -15.12 6.01
CA ASP A 178 13.10 -15.81 7.16
C ASP A 178 12.60 -17.25 7.30
N ASP A 179 11.41 -17.46 7.90
CA ASP A 179 10.94 -18.79 8.24
C ASP A 179 9.98 -19.40 7.23
N ALA A 180 10.25 -20.67 6.91
CA ALA A 180 9.33 -21.55 6.20
C ALA A 180 8.46 -22.34 7.20
N ILE A 181 7.24 -21.86 7.42
CA ILE A 181 6.27 -22.38 8.38
C ILE A 181 5.53 -23.60 7.81
N PRO A 182 5.26 -24.66 8.60
CA PRO A 182 4.43 -25.77 8.16
C PRO A 182 3.07 -25.29 7.62
N TYR A 183 2.69 -25.77 6.44
CA TYR A 183 1.42 -25.39 5.82
C TYR A 183 0.23 -25.75 6.71
N ALA A 184 -0.61 -24.76 6.98
CA ALA A 184 -1.95 -24.94 7.50
C ALA A 184 -2.94 -24.46 6.44
N SER A 185 -4.08 -25.12 6.27
CA SER A 185 -5.06 -24.71 5.25
C SER A 185 -5.84 -23.44 5.61
N VAL A 186 -5.81 -23.05 6.88
CA VAL A 186 -6.45 -21.83 7.40
C VAL A 186 -5.59 -21.30 8.54
N VAL A 187 -5.29 -20.00 8.51
CA VAL A 187 -4.73 -19.23 9.62
C VAL A 187 -5.89 -18.71 10.46
N SER A 188 -6.20 -19.37 11.57
CA SER A 188 -7.32 -18.97 12.44
C SER A 188 -6.95 -17.89 13.45
N ASP A 189 -5.67 -17.76 13.76
CA ASP A 189 -5.13 -16.78 14.71
C ASP A 189 -3.70 -16.43 14.29
N LEU A 190 -3.53 -15.23 13.73
CA LEU A 190 -2.23 -14.74 13.27
C LEU A 190 -1.21 -14.69 14.42
N PHE A 191 -1.64 -14.36 15.63
CA PHE A 191 -0.74 -14.14 16.77
C PHE A 191 -0.15 -15.43 17.34
N VAL A 192 -0.72 -16.59 17.01
CA VAL A 192 -0.07 -17.88 17.30
C VAL A 192 1.20 -18.05 16.47
N TYR A 193 1.19 -17.57 15.22
CA TYR A 193 2.35 -17.62 14.34
C TYR A 193 3.34 -16.50 14.67
N GLU A 194 2.87 -15.27 14.87
CA GLU A 194 3.73 -14.14 15.29
C GLU A 194 4.52 -14.50 16.55
N ALA A 195 3.85 -15.00 17.60
CA ALA A 195 4.54 -15.35 18.85
C ALA A 195 5.58 -16.48 18.72
N GLN A 196 5.52 -17.27 17.65
CA GLN A 196 6.41 -18.40 17.42
C GLN A 196 7.53 -18.09 16.42
N TYR A 197 7.24 -17.30 15.39
CA TYR A 197 8.07 -17.12 14.20
C TYR A 197 8.52 -15.69 13.97
N ASN A 198 7.89 -14.67 14.57
CA ASN A 198 8.45 -13.32 14.61
C ASN A 198 9.68 -13.33 15.54
N ASP A 199 10.82 -13.72 14.96
CA ASP A 199 12.00 -14.11 15.70
C ASP A 199 13.29 -13.45 15.19
N TRP A 200 13.20 -12.70 14.09
CA TRP A 200 14.25 -11.81 13.67
C TRP A 200 14.31 -10.57 14.57
N GLU A 201 15.51 -9.99 14.65
CA GLU A 201 15.73 -8.74 15.35
C GLU A 201 16.62 -7.93 14.43
N PHE A 202 16.03 -6.95 13.74
CA PHE A 202 16.82 -6.03 12.94
C PHE A 202 17.66 -5.14 13.86
N GLN A 203 18.95 -5.43 13.98
CA GLN A 203 19.90 -4.77 14.90
C GLN A 203 20.27 -3.31 14.54
N ALA A 204 19.42 -2.56 13.86
CA ALA A 204 19.65 -1.12 13.72
C ALA A 204 19.38 -0.40 15.04
N GLN A 205 20.43 -0.28 15.84
CA GLN A 205 20.61 0.66 16.96
C GLN A 205 19.33 1.21 17.63
N GLY A 206 18.70 0.40 18.48
CA GLY A 206 17.76 0.90 19.49
C GLY A 206 16.34 1.16 18.98
N THR A 207 15.97 0.62 17.82
CA THR A 207 14.58 0.45 17.41
C THR A 207 13.87 -0.49 18.39
N ALA A 208 12.61 -0.18 18.70
CA ALA A 208 11.81 -1.04 19.57
C ALA A 208 11.49 -2.34 18.83
N ASP A 209 11.73 -3.47 19.48
CA ASP A 209 11.25 -4.80 19.07
C ASP A 209 9.75 -4.72 18.74
N ASP A 210 9.38 -5.24 17.58
CA ASP A 210 8.03 -5.18 17.03
C ASP A 210 7.12 -6.29 17.63
N ARG A 211 7.73 -7.23 18.37
CA ARG A 211 7.06 -8.36 18.99
C ARG A 211 6.05 -7.93 20.04
N THR A 212 4.99 -8.73 20.14
CA THR A 212 3.97 -8.61 21.18
C THR A 212 4.44 -9.12 22.55
N SER A 213 5.60 -8.69 23.07
CA SER A 213 6.25 -9.24 24.28
C SER A 213 5.45 -9.12 25.59
N THR A 214 4.31 -8.42 25.60
CA THR A 214 3.44 -8.24 26.79
C THR A 214 1.93 -8.29 26.50
N GLY A 215 1.51 -8.82 25.35
CA GLY A 215 0.10 -8.81 24.92
C GLY A 215 -0.43 -7.41 24.58
N THR A 216 0.48 -6.44 24.41
CA THR A 216 0.19 -5.11 23.85
C THR A 216 0.74 -5.09 22.44
N TYR A 217 -0.12 -4.76 21.47
CA TYR A 217 0.29 -4.61 20.09
C TYR A 217 1.26 -3.43 19.93
N VAL A 218 2.34 -3.66 19.19
CA VAL A 218 3.26 -2.61 18.74
C VAL A 218 2.85 -2.23 17.32
N TYR A 219 2.56 -0.95 17.09
CA TYR A 219 2.11 -0.47 15.77
C TYR A 219 3.08 0.53 15.15
N ASP A 220 3.98 1.10 15.95
CA ASP A 220 4.93 2.17 15.63
C ASP A 220 6.38 1.68 15.46
N SER A 221 6.58 0.38 15.23
CA SER A 221 7.91 -0.15 14.92
C SER A 221 8.32 0.14 13.47
N GLN A 222 9.60 0.41 13.24
CA GLN A 222 10.20 0.42 11.89
C GLN A 222 10.29 -0.99 11.31
N GLU A 223 10.42 -2.00 12.17
CA GLU A 223 10.39 -3.41 11.83
C GLU A 223 8.94 -3.91 11.81
N LYS A 224 8.54 -4.50 10.70
CA LYS A 224 7.21 -5.03 10.42
C LYS A 224 7.31 -6.53 10.27
N TRP A 225 6.27 -7.24 10.68
CA TRP A 225 6.18 -8.68 10.50
C TRP A 225 5.06 -9.04 9.54
N MET A 226 5.39 -9.80 8.50
CA MET A 226 4.47 -10.20 7.43
C MET A 226 4.44 -11.71 7.26
N LEU A 227 3.26 -12.30 7.28
CA LEU A 227 3.04 -13.72 6.99
C LEU A 227 2.39 -13.91 5.62
N PHE A 228 3.09 -14.61 4.71
CA PHE A 228 2.50 -15.21 3.51
C PHE A 228 1.89 -16.56 3.87
N GLY A 229 0.61 -16.55 4.24
CA GLY A 229 -0.13 -17.74 4.64
C GLY A 229 -1.13 -18.20 3.58
N SER A 230 -1.88 -19.24 3.92
CA SER A 230 -2.86 -19.87 3.03
C SER A 230 -4.15 -19.05 2.90
N ALA A 231 -5.14 -19.32 3.75
CA ALA A 231 -6.44 -18.66 3.78
C ALA A 231 -6.73 -18.15 5.19
N ASP A 232 -7.48 -17.07 5.30
CA ASP A 232 -8.11 -16.68 6.56
C ASP A 232 -9.38 -17.51 6.81
N SER A 233 -9.85 -17.51 8.05
CA SER A 233 -11.17 -18.05 8.41
C SER A 233 -12.33 -17.40 7.64
N SER A 234 -12.16 -16.15 7.23
CA SER A 234 -13.05 -15.41 6.34
C SER A 234 -12.78 -15.80 4.89
N SER A 235 -13.80 -16.31 4.19
CA SER A 235 -13.69 -16.73 2.79
C SER A 235 -13.61 -15.57 1.78
N SER A 236 -13.51 -14.32 2.24
CA SER A 236 -13.47 -13.12 1.37
C SER A 236 -12.31 -12.17 1.69
N THR A 237 -11.28 -12.61 2.39
CA THR A 237 -10.14 -11.77 2.80
C THR A 237 -8.90 -12.12 1.98
N GLY A 238 -8.39 -11.19 1.18
CA GLY A 238 -7.15 -11.38 0.41
C GLY A 238 -5.89 -11.14 1.26
N GLY A 239 -5.99 -10.24 2.22
CA GLY A 239 -4.98 -9.91 3.21
C GLY A 239 -5.58 -9.05 4.31
N TYR A 240 -4.79 -8.75 5.32
CA TYR A 240 -5.12 -7.72 6.30
C TYR A 240 -3.89 -7.26 7.08
N THR A 241 -3.96 -6.02 7.54
CA THR A 241 -2.97 -5.40 8.40
C THR A 241 -3.60 -4.95 9.70
N TYR A 242 -3.01 -5.33 10.84
CA TYR A 242 -3.42 -4.78 12.12
C TYR A 242 -2.91 -3.35 12.25
N VAL A 243 -3.85 -2.40 12.28
CA VAL A 243 -3.57 -0.95 12.32
C VAL A 243 -4.15 -0.26 13.56
N ASP A 244 -3.42 0.71 14.09
CA ASP A 244 -3.93 1.76 14.95
C ASP A 244 -4.43 2.92 14.09
N VAL A 245 -5.73 2.87 13.79
CA VAL A 245 -6.43 3.85 12.93
C VAL A 245 -6.30 5.28 13.45
N ALA A 246 -6.19 5.51 14.76
CA ALA A 246 -6.12 6.86 15.31
C ALA A 246 -4.77 7.54 15.00
N ASN A 247 -3.71 6.74 14.85
CA ASN A 247 -2.35 7.22 14.64
C ASN A 247 -1.78 6.84 13.26
N HIS A 248 -2.56 6.15 12.42
CA HIS A 248 -2.22 5.77 11.05
C HIS A 248 -0.93 4.94 10.99
N ARG A 249 -0.91 3.80 11.68
CA ARG A 249 0.27 2.95 11.82
C ARG A 249 -0.13 1.49 11.95
N GLY A 250 0.67 0.55 11.44
CA GLY A 250 0.38 -0.88 11.50
C GLY A 250 1.65 -1.72 11.46
N ASN A 251 1.56 -2.97 11.90
CA ASN A 251 2.77 -3.81 12.07
C ASN A 251 2.64 -5.27 11.64
N TYR A 252 1.50 -5.88 11.95
CA TYR A 252 1.29 -7.30 11.72
C TYR A 252 0.44 -7.50 10.47
N ILE A 253 1.02 -8.13 9.46
CA ILE A 253 0.43 -8.26 8.14
C ILE A 253 0.22 -9.74 7.81
N MET A 254 -0.93 -10.06 7.24
CA MET A 254 -1.24 -11.38 6.69
C MET A 254 -1.60 -11.25 5.22
N ILE A 255 -0.98 -12.08 4.38
CA ILE A 255 -1.30 -12.24 2.96
C ILE A 255 -1.90 -13.64 2.78
N CYS A 256 -3.13 -13.72 2.26
CA CYS A 256 -3.86 -14.98 2.07
C CYS A 256 -3.66 -15.54 0.65
N CYS A 257 -2.49 -16.14 0.42
CA CYS A 257 -2.02 -16.54 -0.90
C CYS A 257 -2.96 -17.54 -1.62
N ASP A 258 -3.59 -18.49 -0.91
CA ASP A 258 -4.49 -19.47 -1.54
C ASP A 258 -5.79 -18.81 -2.03
N MET A 259 -6.25 -17.79 -1.31
CA MET A 259 -7.45 -17.03 -1.66
C MET A 259 -7.19 -16.14 -2.86
N ILE A 260 -6.03 -15.47 -2.88
CA ILE A 260 -5.57 -14.66 -4.01
C ILE A 260 -5.35 -15.55 -5.25
N SER A 261 -4.67 -16.67 -5.10
CA SER A 261 -4.43 -17.62 -6.21
C SER A 261 -5.75 -18.12 -6.82
N SER A 262 -6.75 -18.39 -5.98
CA SER A 262 -8.08 -18.77 -6.45
C SER A 262 -8.76 -17.64 -7.24
N PHE A 263 -8.61 -16.39 -6.80
CA PHE A 263 -9.08 -15.22 -7.52
C PHE A 263 -8.39 -15.09 -8.89
N GLU A 264 -7.06 -15.13 -8.93
CA GLU A 264 -6.28 -15.02 -10.18
C GLU A 264 -6.69 -16.07 -11.21
N ILE A 265 -6.80 -17.33 -10.77
CA ILE A 265 -7.25 -18.45 -11.63
C ILE A 265 -8.66 -18.19 -12.17
N SER A 266 -9.57 -17.66 -11.36
CA SER A 266 -10.96 -17.44 -11.77
C SER A 266 -11.13 -16.34 -12.82
N TYR A 267 -10.20 -15.37 -12.84
CA TYR A 267 -10.22 -14.24 -13.79
C TYR A 267 -9.17 -14.35 -14.90
N GLY A 268 -8.36 -15.42 -14.92
CA GLY A 268 -7.31 -15.60 -15.91
C GLY A 268 -6.21 -14.54 -15.81
N ILE A 269 -5.99 -14.01 -14.61
CA ILE A 269 -4.96 -13.01 -14.34
C ILE A 269 -3.59 -13.71 -14.37
N PRO A 270 -2.57 -13.11 -15.00
CA PRO A 270 -1.20 -13.63 -14.95
C PRO A 270 -0.74 -13.84 -13.50
N THR A 271 0.01 -14.91 -13.27
CA THR A 271 0.41 -15.34 -11.92
C THR A 271 1.04 -14.21 -11.12
N ASN A 272 0.52 -13.98 -9.91
CA ASN A 272 0.99 -13.03 -8.88
C ASN A 272 0.61 -11.55 -9.05
N GLY A 273 -0.13 -11.16 -10.08
CA GLY A 273 -0.53 -9.76 -10.22
C GLY A 273 -1.44 -9.27 -9.10
N ALA A 274 -2.43 -10.08 -8.70
CA ALA A 274 -3.27 -9.78 -7.55
C ALA A 274 -2.50 -9.95 -6.23
N LEU A 275 -1.54 -10.88 -6.17
CA LEU A 275 -0.67 -11.04 -5.00
C LEU A 275 0.13 -9.76 -4.74
N THR A 276 0.73 -9.17 -5.77
CA THR A 276 1.45 -7.89 -5.63
C THR A 276 0.52 -6.77 -5.18
N VAL A 277 -0.68 -6.65 -5.76
CA VAL A 277 -1.66 -5.64 -5.33
C VAL A 277 -2.00 -5.79 -3.85
N VAL A 278 -2.34 -7.00 -3.38
CA VAL A 278 -2.65 -7.21 -1.96
C VAL A 278 -1.44 -6.93 -1.08
N THR A 279 -0.25 -7.44 -1.42
CA THR A 279 0.94 -7.20 -0.60
C THR A 279 1.25 -5.73 -0.48
N MET A 280 1.17 -4.98 -1.59
CA MET A 280 1.34 -3.54 -1.55
C MET A 280 0.25 -2.87 -0.71
N HIS A 281 -1.02 -3.21 -0.92
CA HIS A 281 -2.15 -2.66 -0.17
C HIS A 281 -1.94 -2.76 1.35
N GLU A 282 -1.62 -3.97 1.81
CA GLU A 282 -1.39 -4.23 3.22
C GLU A 282 -0.09 -3.57 3.74
N ALA A 283 0.98 -3.57 2.94
CA ALA A 283 2.20 -2.84 3.29
C ALA A 283 1.95 -1.32 3.39
N GLY A 284 1.08 -0.74 2.54
CA GLY A 284 0.66 0.65 2.60
C GLY A 284 -0.06 0.99 3.90
N HIS A 285 -0.97 0.11 4.35
CA HIS A 285 -1.63 0.26 5.65
C HIS A 285 -0.66 0.31 6.82
N SER A 286 0.44 -0.45 6.77
CA SER A 286 1.45 -0.45 7.83
C SER A 286 2.09 0.93 8.05
N ILE A 287 2.15 1.74 6.99
CA ILE A 287 2.67 3.12 7.02
C ILE A 287 1.58 4.18 6.98
N GLY A 288 0.33 3.80 7.23
CA GLY A 288 -0.77 4.74 7.37
C GLY A 288 -1.43 5.19 6.07
N VAL A 289 -1.13 4.56 4.93
CA VAL A 289 -1.90 4.74 3.69
C VAL A 289 -3.27 4.11 3.88
N LEU A 290 -4.24 4.89 4.33
CA LEU A 290 -5.56 4.41 4.72
C LEU A 290 -6.56 5.57 4.80
N ILE A 291 -7.74 5.37 4.21
CA ILE A 291 -8.91 6.23 4.43
C ILE A 291 -9.99 5.39 5.11
N VAL A 292 -10.57 5.90 6.20
CA VAL A 292 -11.66 5.22 6.90
C VAL A 292 -12.92 6.06 7.02
N THR A 293 -14.07 5.39 7.05
CA THR A 293 -15.35 6.05 7.31
C THR A 293 -15.45 6.49 8.78
N THR A 294 -15.85 7.74 8.98
CA THR A 294 -16.19 8.27 10.32
C THR A 294 -17.49 7.67 10.88
N LYS A 295 -18.39 7.18 10.01
CA LYS A 295 -19.71 6.64 10.39
C LYS A 295 -19.71 5.14 10.70
N GLY A 296 -18.65 4.41 10.38
CA GLY A 296 -18.61 2.94 10.40
C GLY A 296 -17.68 2.30 11.43
N ARG A 297 -17.15 3.04 12.42
CA ARG A 297 -16.11 2.57 13.37
C ARG A 297 -14.75 2.26 12.73
N GLY A 298 -14.35 3.02 11.71
CA GLY A 298 -13.03 2.85 11.08
C GLY A 298 -13.02 1.80 9.96
N GLN A 299 -14.14 1.58 9.27
CA GLN A 299 -14.15 0.77 8.05
C GLN A 299 -13.37 1.49 6.94
N GLU A 300 -12.50 0.76 6.27
CA GLU A 300 -11.78 1.25 5.09
C GLU A 300 -12.74 1.76 4.01
N VAL A 301 -12.33 2.85 3.38
CA VAL A 301 -12.91 3.37 2.14
C VAL A 301 -11.93 3.00 1.04
N TYR A 302 -12.34 2.13 0.13
CA TYR A 302 -11.56 1.77 -1.06
C TYR A 302 -11.71 2.82 -2.16
N ASP A 303 -10.71 2.94 -3.03
CA ASP A 303 -10.85 3.70 -4.26
C ASP A 303 -11.84 2.99 -5.19
N GLN A 304 -13.03 3.57 -5.33
CA GLN A 304 -14.06 3.07 -6.22
C GLN A 304 -14.00 3.74 -7.59
N ALA A 305 -13.35 4.90 -7.70
CA ALA A 305 -13.21 5.64 -8.94
C ALA A 305 -12.04 5.09 -9.76
N ASP A 306 -10.98 4.65 -9.07
CA ASP A 306 -9.78 4.12 -9.69
C ASP A 306 -9.61 2.61 -9.47
N LYS A 307 -10.10 1.79 -10.39
CA LYS A 307 -9.96 0.32 -10.32
C LYS A 307 -8.52 -0.19 -10.48
N TYR A 308 -7.55 0.69 -10.79
CA TYR A 308 -6.14 0.34 -10.97
C TYR A 308 -5.27 0.72 -9.76
N ASP A 309 -5.82 1.50 -8.82
CA ASP A 309 -5.15 1.88 -7.58
C ASP A 309 -4.97 0.65 -6.67
N ILE A 310 -3.82 0.58 -6.00
CA ILE A 310 -3.54 -0.40 -4.94
C ILE A 310 -4.59 -0.31 -3.81
N MET A 311 -5.14 0.88 -3.53
CA MET A 311 -6.18 1.09 -2.50
C MET A 311 -7.61 0.87 -2.99
N SER A 312 -7.78 0.36 -4.21
CA SER A 312 -9.09 -0.07 -4.69
C SER A 312 -9.46 -1.45 -4.14
N THR A 313 -10.74 -1.82 -4.23
CA THR A 313 -11.14 -3.21 -4.01
C THR A 313 -10.39 -4.11 -5.01
N MET A 314 -10.17 -5.39 -4.72
CA MET A 314 -9.54 -6.27 -5.70
C MET A 314 -10.40 -6.41 -6.96
N TRP A 315 -9.83 -6.06 -8.11
CA TRP A 315 -10.48 -6.08 -9.43
C TRP A 315 -9.63 -6.91 -10.41
N PRO A 316 -10.22 -7.52 -11.45
CA PRO A 316 -9.44 -8.05 -12.56
C PRO A 316 -8.55 -6.99 -13.21
N GLU A 317 -8.99 -5.73 -13.19
CA GLU A 317 -8.27 -4.57 -13.69
C GLU A 317 -6.95 -4.33 -12.94
N ASN A 318 -6.95 -4.12 -11.61
CA ASN A 318 -5.69 -3.92 -10.87
C ASN A 318 -4.83 -5.19 -10.83
N GLY A 319 -5.41 -6.38 -10.66
CA GLY A 319 -4.65 -7.63 -10.66
C GLY A 319 -4.02 -7.93 -12.03
N GLY A 320 -4.68 -7.55 -13.11
CA GLY A 320 -4.18 -7.69 -14.49
C GLY A 320 -3.26 -6.56 -14.95
N PHE A 321 -3.18 -5.45 -14.20
CA PHE A 321 -2.34 -4.29 -14.51
C PHE A 321 -0.90 -4.49 -14.01
N VAL A 322 -0.30 -5.59 -14.48
CA VAL A 322 1.03 -6.04 -14.05
C VAL A 322 2.08 -4.99 -14.39
N ASP A 323 3.00 -4.74 -13.45
CA ASP A 323 4.14 -3.82 -13.54
C ASP A 323 3.81 -2.32 -13.47
N HIS A 324 2.54 -1.93 -13.30
CA HIS A 324 2.12 -0.53 -13.29
C HIS A 324 1.28 -0.16 -12.04
N TRP A 325 1.47 -0.86 -10.92
CA TRP A 325 0.73 -0.59 -9.69
C TRP A 325 1.17 0.73 -9.04
N TYR A 326 0.27 1.38 -8.31
CA TYR A 326 0.54 2.63 -7.61
C TYR A 326 -0.53 2.90 -6.55
N TYR A 327 -0.18 3.70 -5.54
CA TYR A 327 -1.16 4.34 -4.66
C TYR A 327 -1.66 5.62 -5.33
N ALA A 328 -2.97 5.79 -5.40
CA ALA A 328 -3.54 7.07 -5.81
C ALA A 328 -3.18 8.18 -4.81
N VAL A 329 -3.03 9.40 -5.31
CA VAL A 329 -2.50 10.55 -4.55
C VAL A 329 -3.30 10.82 -3.27
N ASN A 330 -4.63 10.77 -3.36
CA ASN A 330 -5.55 10.94 -2.23
C ASN A 330 -5.31 9.93 -1.09
N TYR A 331 -4.87 8.70 -1.40
CA TYR A 331 -4.48 7.73 -0.38
C TYR A 331 -3.05 7.95 0.08
N TRP A 332 -2.12 8.11 -0.86
CA TRP A 332 -0.70 8.24 -0.55
C TRP A 332 -0.40 9.43 0.37
N THR A 333 -1.16 10.52 0.27
CA THR A 333 -1.06 11.69 1.16
C THR A 333 -1.41 11.40 2.62
N THR A 334 -2.08 10.27 2.92
CA THR A 334 -2.41 9.85 4.29
C THR A 334 -1.28 9.14 5.02
N ARG A 335 -0.21 8.76 4.30
CA ARG A 335 0.97 8.09 4.87
C ARG A 335 1.51 8.84 6.08
N ASN A 336 1.99 8.09 7.06
CA ASN A 336 2.61 8.61 8.26
C ASN A 336 4.05 8.12 8.38
N LEU A 337 4.94 8.75 7.62
CA LEU A 337 6.37 8.43 7.65
C LEU A 337 7.12 9.04 8.84
N SER A 338 6.48 9.90 9.64
CA SER A 338 7.17 10.62 10.73
C SER A 338 7.67 9.72 11.88
N TRP A 339 7.20 8.48 11.92
CA TRP A 339 7.61 7.46 12.88
C TRP A 339 8.76 6.59 12.40
N TYR A 340 9.04 6.59 11.09
CA TYR A 340 9.88 5.62 10.41
C TYR A 340 11.15 6.24 9.86
#